data_AF-A0A966WDN4-F1
#
_entry.id   AF-A0A966WDN4-F1
#
_cell.length_a   1.000
_cell.length_b   1.000
_cell.length_c   1.000
_cell.angle_alpha   90.00
_cell.angle_beta   90.00
_cell.angle_gamma   90.00
#
_symmetry.space_group_name_H-M   'P 1'
#
loop_
_entity.id
_entity.type
_entity.pdbx_description
1 polymer ?
#
loop_
_entity_poly.entity_id
_entity_poly.type
_entity_poly.pdbx_seq_one_letter_code
_entity_poly.pdbx_strand_id
1 'polypeptide(L)'
;MSNLIHLRRPGVSVVVDVSGGVPVIAHWGPELESIDDEKILASIYLSKQPGGIDVTSPIAVVTQHGEGCLARPGLAGHRPGGRFFAPRFSRQTIESSENSVVAKSIDAAAELSLRCEIALCESGILSVSAKVTNQGTNRYLLDTLSVTLPIPSRAEELVTMTGGWAREFA
;
A
#
# COMPACT_ATOMS: atom_id res chain seq x y z
N MET A 1 7.18 -0.23 20.78
CA MET A 1 5.95 0.46 20.35
C MET A 1 5.51 -0.25 19.09
N SER A 2 4.28 -0.75 19.05
CA SER A 2 3.79 -1.45 17.88
C SER A 2 3.61 -0.45 16.74
N ASN A 3 4.16 -0.76 15.56
CA ASN A 3 3.95 0.03 14.34
C ASN A 3 2.67 -0.41 13.61
N LEU A 4 1.77 -1.09 14.32
CA LEU A 4 0.49 -1.56 13.80
C LEU A 4 -0.61 -0.62 14.29
N ILE A 5 -1.43 -0.16 13.35
CA ILE A 5 -2.61 0.66 13.60
C ILE A 5 -3.84 -0.18 13.28
N HIS A 6 -4.73 -0.34 14.27
CA HIS A 6 -5.99 -1.08 14.12
C HIS A 6 -7.15 -0.11 13.95
N LEU A 7 -7.68 -0.03 12.74
CA LEU A 7 -8.92 0.71 12.44
C LEU A 7 -10.10 -0.27 12.56
N ARG A 8 -11.10 0.09 13.37
CA ARG A 8 -12.21 -0.81 13.70
C ARG A 8 -13.57 -0.15 13.51
N ARG A 9 -14.50 -0.92 12.94
CA ARG A 9 -15.94 -0.66 12.92
C ARG A 9 -16.67 -1.99 13.19
N PRO A 10 -17.96 -1.96 13.60
CA PRO A 10 -18.72 -3.19 13.78
C PRO A 10 -18.65 -4.08 12.52
N GLY A 11 -18.18 -5.31 12.68
CA GLY A 11 -18.07 -6.30 11.60
C GLY A 11 -16.83 -6.21 10.71
N VAL A 12 -15.98 -5.17 10.84
CA VAL A 12 -14.78 -5.01 9.99
C VAL A 12 -13.57 -4.48 10.76
N SER A 13 -12.41 -5.06 10.45
CA SER A 13 -11.11 -4.60 10.96
C SER A 13 -10.13 -4.40 9.81
N VAL A 14 -9.36 -3.32 9.93
CA VAL A 14 -8.22 -3.03 9.06
C VAL A 14 -7.01 -2.84 9.94
N VAL A 15 -5.98 -3.66 9.75
CA VAL A 15 -4.71 -3.54 10.47
C VAL A 15 -3.65 -3.07 9.49
N VAL A 16 -2.98 -1.98 9.82
CA VAL A 16 -2.00 -1.32 8.95
C VAL A 16 -0.64 -1.29 9.64
N ASP A 17 0.38 -1.85 8.99
CA ASP A 17 1.78 -1.67 9.39
C ASP A 17 2.32 -0.38 8.77
N VAL A 18 2.83 0.48 9.65
CA VAL A 18 3.48 1.77 9.33
C VAL A 18 4.95 1.79 9.76
N SER A 19 5.59 0.63 9.85
CA SER A 19 7.03 0.56 10.15
C SER A 19 7.91 0.91 8.94
N GLY A 20 7.42 0.63 7.73
CA GLY A 20 8.12 0.83 6.47
C GLY A 20 7.93 2.23 5.86
N GLY A 21 8.56 2.46 4.72
CA GLY A 21 8.41 3.71 3.97
C GLY A 21 6.99 3.95 3.47
N VAL A 22 6.28 2.90 3.07
CA VAL A 22 4.89 2.98 2.59
C VAL A 22 4.05 2.00 3.42
N PRO A 23 2.84 2.39 3.87
CA PRO A 23 2.02 1.52 4.70
C PRO A 23 1.65 0.20 4.02
N VAL A 24 1.55 -0.86 4.82
CA VAL A 24 1.12 -2.19 4.41
C VAL A 24 -0.19 -2.51 5.11
N ILE A 25 -1.22 -2.91 4.36
CA ILE A 25 -2.46 -3.42 4.97
C ILE A 25 -2.23 -4.90 5.27
N ALA A 26 -2.08 -5.23 6.55
CA ALA A 26 -1.80 -6.57 7.03
C ALA A 26 -3.06 -7.43 7.21
N HIS A 27 -4.20 -6.78 7.48
CA HIS A 27 -5.51 -7.41 7.55
C HIS A 27 -6.58 -6.47 7.02
N TRP A 28 -7.50 -7.01 6.24
CA TRP A 28 -8.75 -6.34 5.85
C TRP A 28 -9.85 -7.38 5.76
N GLY A 29 -10.84 -7.31 6.64
CA GLY A 29 -11.91 -8.30 6.66
C GLY A 29 -12.68 -8.28 7.97
N PRO A 30 -13.19 -9.45 8.42
CA PRO A 30 -13.97 -9.56 9.64
C PRO A 30 -13.31 -8.90 10.85
N GLU A 31 -14.16 -8.42 11.75
CA GLU A 31 -13.74 -7.80 13.01
C GLU A 31 -12.85 -8.73 13.83
N LEU A 32 -11.71 -8.19 14.28
CA LEU A 32 -10.79 -8.88 15.19
C LEU A 32 -11.06 -8.43 16.61
N GLU A 33 -11.20 -9.38 17.53
CA GLU A 33 -11.38 -9.08 18.96
C GLU A 33 -10.11 -8.49 19.57
N SER A 34 -8.94 -9.00 19.16
CA SER A 34 -7.61 -8.53 19.54
C SER A 34 -6.62 -8.74 18.41
N ILE A 35 -5.52 -7.99 18.44
CA ILE A 35 -4.38 -8.16 17.53
C ILE A 35 -3.22 -8.82 18.27
N ASP A 36 -2.62 -9.81 17.63
CA ASP A 36 -1.36 -10.41 18.03
C ASP A 36 -0.30 -9.91 17.06
N ASP A 37 0.47 -8.91 17.49
CA ASP A 37 1.41 -8.17 16.64
C ASP A 37 2.40 -9.12 15.95
N GLU A 38 2.90 -10.13 16.66
CA GLU A 38 3.86 -11.08 16.10
C GLU A 38 3.24 -11.90 14.96
N LYS A 39 2.01 -12.40 15.15
CA LYS A 39 1.31 -13.16 14.12
C LYS A 39 0.92 -12.30 12.92
N ILE A 40 0.50 -11.06 13.16
CA ILE A 40 0.17 -10.12 12.09
C ILE A 40 1.42 -9.77 11.28
N LEU A 41 2.54 -9.48 11.94
CA LEU A 41 3.80 -9.18 11.23
C LEU A 41 4.33 -10.40 10.48
N ALA A 42 4.23 -11.61 11.05
CA ALA A 42 4.64 -12.84 10.39
C ALA A 42 3.81 -13.17 9.14
N SER A 43 2.58 -12.65 9.02
CA SER A 43 1.73 -12.86 7.83
C SER A 43 2.13 -11.98 6.64
N ILE A 44 2.75 -10.82 6.89
CA ILE A 44 3.19 -9.88 5.84
C ILE A 44 4.69 -9.94 5.55
N TYR A 45 5.53 -10.26 6.53
CA TYR A 45 6.98 -10.40 6.38
C TYR A 45 7.35 -11.87 6.28
N LEU A 46 7.32 -12.39 5.05
CA LEU A 46 7.65 -13.79 4.77
C LEU A 46 9.09 -14.12 5.15
N SER A 47 9.28 -15.32 5.72
CA SER A 47 10.62 -15.83 6.02
C SER A 47 11.45 -16.01 4.76
N LYS A 48 12.76 -15.73 4.89
CA LYS A 48 13.75 -15.93 3.82
C LYS A 48 13.65 -17.35 3.27
N GLN A 49 13.54 -17.45 1.94
CA GLN A 49 13.60 -18.71 1.22
C GLN A 49 15.05 -19.02 0.81
N PRO A 50 15.49 -20.29 0.80
CA PRO A 50 16.79 -20.67 0.26
C PRO A 50 16.97 -20.16 -1.19
N GLY A 51 18.08 -19.45 -1.46
CA GLY A 51 18.33 -18.84 -2.77
C GLY A 51 17.50 -17.59 -3.08
N GLY A 52 16.67 -17.13 -2.15
CA GLY A 52 15.91 -15.87 -2.26
C GLY A 52 16.68 -14.65 -1.73
N ILE A 53 16.06 -13.48 -1.87
CA ILE A 53 16.55 -12.23 -1.28
C ILE A 53 16.51 -12.31 0.25
N ASP A 54 17.45 -11.63 0.92
CA ASP A 54 17.56 -11.65 2.38
C ASP A 54 16.32 -11.11 3.09
N VAL A 55 15.69 -10.09 2.52
CA VAL A 55 14.46 -9.47 3.04
C VAL A 55 13.46 -9.37 1.91
N THR A 56 12.34 -10.08 2.04
CA THR A 56 11.22 -9.95 1.10
C THR A 56 10.44 -8.71 1.46
N SER A 57 10.32 -7.78 0.52
CA SER A 57 9.49 -6.59 0.71
C SER A 57 8.01 -6.98 0.78
N PRO A 58 7.25 -6.53 1.80
CA PRO A 58 5.82 -6.75 1.85
C PRO A 58 5.11 -5.99 0.72
N ILE A 59 3.88 -6.38 0.40
CA ILE A 59 3.06 -5.67 -0.59
C ILE A 59 2.47 -4.42 0.08
N ALA A 60 3.19 -3.31 -0.04
CA ALA A 60 2.71 -2.01 0.42
C ALA A 60 1.56 -1.47 -0.46
N VAL A 61 0.77 -0.54 0.11
CA VAL A 61 -0.37 0.14 -0.55
C VAL A 61 0.05 0.78 -1.87
N VAL A 62 1.27 1.30 -1.95
CA VAL A 62 1.92 1.66 -3.21
C VAL A 62 3.18 0.82 -3.34
N THR A 63 3.12 -0.21 -4.17
CA THR A 63 4.21 -1.18 -4.34
C THR A 63 5.45 -0.54 -4.96
N GLN A 64 6.64 -0.83 -4.40
CA GLN A 64 7.89 -0.18 -4.80
C GLN A 64 8.91 -1.18 -5.34
N HIS A 65 9.34 -0.99 -6.59
CA HIS A 65 10.47 -1.75 -7.14
C HIS A 65 11.80 -1.41 -6.45
N GLY A 66 11.94 -0.20 -5.89
CA GLY A 66 13.12 0.22 -5.13
C GLY A 66 13.37 -0.60 -3.84
N GLU A 67 12.37 -1.36 -3.37
CA GLU A 67 12.50 -2.29 -2.23
C GLU A 67 12.71 -3.75 -2.69
N GLY A 68 12.93 -3.99 -3.98
CA GLY A 68 13.09 -5.35 -4.52
C GLY A 68 11.78 -6.13 -4.67
N CYS A 69 10.62 -5.48 -4.55
CA CYS A 69 9.34 -6.11 -4.81
C CYS A 69 9.18 -6.44 -6.30
N LEU A 70 8.83 -7.68 -6.62
CA LEU A 70 8.65 -8.17 -8.00
C LEU A 70 7.22 -8.01 -8.54
N ALA A 71 6.29 -7.52 -7.71
CA ALA A 71 4.92 -7.26 -8.15
C ALA A 71 4.84 -6.07 -9.11
N ARG A 72 3.66 -5.85 -9.71
CA ARG A 72 3.40 -4.65 -10.52
C ARG A 72 3.68 -3.39 -9.66
N PRO A 73 4.45 -2.42 -10.16
CA PRO A 73 4.77 -1.23 -9.37
C PRO A 73 3.51 -0.39 -9.16
N GLY A 74 3.32 0.08 -7.93
CA GLY A 74 2.29 1.05 -7.58
C GLY A 74 2.65 2.46 -8.04
N LEU A 75 3.93 2.75 -8.23
CA LEU A 75 4.42 3.99 -8.84
C LEU A 75 5.34 3.65 -10.01
N ALA A 76 4.92 3.98 -11.22
CA ALA A 76 5.73 3.89 -12.43
C ALA A 76 5.91 5.27 -13.04
N GLY A 77 7.15 5.57 -13.43
CA GLY A 77 7.52 6.83 -14.04
C GLY A 77 9.02 7.03 -13.96
N HIS A 78 9.52 8.16 -14.45
CA HIS A 78 10.95 8.45 -14.42
C HIS A 78 11.27 9.93 -14.65
N ARG A 79 12.49 10.33 -14.33
CA ARG A 79 13.08 11.61 -14.79
C ARG A 79 13.56 11.48 -16.23
N PRO A 80 13.72 12.59 -16.99
CA PRO A 80 14.32 12.55 -18.32
C PRO A 80 15.62 11.74 -18.37
N GLY A 81 15.76 10.91 -19.42
CA GLY A 81 16.88 9.97 -19.56
C GLY A 81 16.73 8.67 -18.76
N GLY A 82 15.52 8.32 -18.31
CA GLY A 82 15.23 7.05 -17.63
C GLY A 82 15.76 6.95 -16.19
N ARG A 83 16.17 8.07 -15.58
CA ARG A 83 16.71 8.09 -14.22
C ARG A 83 15.58 8.06 -13.18
N PHE A 84 15.90 7.56 -11.98
CA PHE A 84 14.99 7.55 -10.84
C PHE A 84 13.65 6.85 -11.13
N PHE A 85 13.71 5.76 -11.90
CA PHE A 85 12.52 4.99 -12.29
C PHE A 85 12.00 4.05 -11.19
N ALA A 86 12.80 3.81 -10.14
CA ALA A 86 12.46 2.95 -9.02
C ALA A 86 12.57 3.72 -7.68
N PRO A 87 11.62 4.65 -7.39
CA PRO A 87 11.66 5.41 -6.15
C PRO A 87 11.57 4.53 -4.90
N ARG A 88 12.35 4.90 -3.89
CA ARG A 88 12.41 4.28 -2.58
C ARG A 88 12.08 5.29 -1.49
N PHE A 89 10.80 5.40 -1.17
CA PHE A 89 10.31 6.22 -0.08
C PHE A 89 10.83 5.72 1.27
N SER A 90 11.47 6.61 2.02
CA SER A 90 11.98 6.40 3.38
C SER A 90 11.85 7.74 4.11
N ARG A 91 11.69 7.76 5.45
CA ARG A 91 11.19 8.92 6.23
C ARG A 91 9.68 9.04 6.13
N GLN A 92 9.00 8.67 7.21
CA GLN A 92 7.55 8.63 7.30
C GLN A 92 7.08 9.51 8.46
N THR A 93 6.15 10.43 8.20
CA THR A 93 5.33 11.06 9.24
C THR A 93 3.99 10.34 9.25
N ILE A 94 3.58 9.87 10.43
CA ILE A 94 2.31 9.19 10.63
C ILE A 94 1.37 10.09 11.43
N GLU A 95 0.21 10.35 10.86
CA GLU A 95 -0.94 10.96 11.54
C GLU A 95 -2.04 9.91 11.59
N SER A 96 -2.41 9.46 12.79
CA SER A 96 -3.44 8.44 12.98
C SER A 96 -4.57 8.95 13.86
N SER A 97 -5.80 8.57 13.52
CA SER A 97 -6.98 8.70 14.36
C SER A 97 -7.54 7.31 14.68
N GLU A 98 -8.69 7.25 15.34
CA GLU A 98 -9.40 5.99 15.61
C GLU A 98 -9.83 5.24 14.33
N ASN A 99 -9.95 5.94 13.21
CA ASN A 99 -10.55 5.41 11.99
C ASN A 99 -9.77 5.76 10.71
N SER A 100 -8.63 6.41 10.81
CA SER A 100 -7.77 6.65 9.65
C SER A 100 -6.29 6.70 10.01
N VAL A 101 -5.48 6.48 9.00
CA VAL A 101 -4.03 6.70 9.03
C VAL A 101 -3.60 7.42 7.77
N VAL A 102 -2.79 8.45 7.95
CA VAL A 102 -2.14 9.21 6.89
C VAL A 102 -0.65 9.05 7.06
N ALA A 103 0.00 8.48 6.04
CA ALA A 103 1.43 8.33 5.97
C ALA A 103 2.00 9.27 4.91
N LYS A 104 3.00 10.06 5.29
CA LYS A 104 3.72 10.97 4.39
C LYS A 104 5.17 10.52 4.30
N SER A 105 5.60 10.19 3.09
CA SER A 105 6.90 9.57 2.84
C SER A 105 7.68 10.33 1.78
N ILE A 106 9.01 10.24 1.81
CA ILE A 106 9.90 11.00 0.91
C ILE A 106 10.91 10.07 0.24
N ASP A 107 11.17 10.26 -1.04
CA ASP A 107 12.38 9.77 -1.68
C ASP A 107 13.24 11.00 -2.00
N ALA A 108 14.32 11.17 -1.24
CA ALA A 108 15.22 12.30 -1.41
C ALA A 108 16.05 12.21 -2.69
N ALA A 109 16.35 11.00 -3.17
CA ALA A 109 17.11 10.80 -4.40
C ALA A 109 16.24 11.11 -5.63
N ALA A 110 15.01 10.61 -5.65
CA ALA A 110 14.06 10.91 -6.71
C ALA A 110 13.41 12.31 -6.58
N GLU A 111 13.57 12.99 -5.45
CA GLU A 111 12.91 14.24 -5.07
C GLU A 111 11.38 14.15 -5.18
N LEU A 112 10.81 13.08 -4.62
CA LEU A 112 9.37 12.82 -4.60
C LEU A 112 8.87 12.74 -3.16
N SER A 113 7.65 13.19 -2.90
CA SER A 113 6.87 12.73 -1.73
C SER A 113 5.69 11.89 -2.14
N LEU A 114 5.33 10.97 -1.25
CA LEU A 114 4.14 10.14 -1.36
C LEU A 114 3.30 10.36 -0.11
N ARG A 115 2.02 10.64 -0.30
CA ARG A 115 1.02 10.64 0.78
C ARG A 115 0.05 9.49 0.54
N CYS A 116 -0.02 8.57 1.49
CA CYS A 116 -1.02 7.51 1.52
C CYS A 116 -2.02 7.80 2.64
N GLU A 117 -3.31 7.64 2.36
CA GLU A 117 -4.38 7.75 3.35
C GLU A 117 -5.25 6.51 3.28
N ILE A 118 -5.47 5.92 4.45
CA ILE A 118 -6.30 4.74 4.65
C ILE A 118 -7.33 5.13 5.70
N ALA A 119 -8.61 5.08 5.36
CA ALA A 119 -9.69 5.46 6.25
C ALA A 119 -10.79 4.40 6.24
N LEU A 120 -11.30 4.08 7.42
CA LEU A 120 -12.45 3.20 7.61
C LEU A 120 -13.66 4.08 7.94
N CYS A 121 -14.55 4.24 6.98
CA CYS A 121 -15.76 5.03 7.12
C CYS A 121 -16.70 4.42 8.17
N GLU A 122 -17.62 5.21 8.72
CA GLU A 122 -18.62 4.72 9.70
C GLU A 122 -19.47 3.57 9.17
N SER A 123 -19.73 3.53 7.86
CA SER A 123 -20.43 2.46 7.16
C SER A 123 -19.63 1.14 7.06
N GLY A 124 -18.38 1.10 7.50
CA GLY A 124 -17.48 -0.05 7.33
C GLY A 124 -16.77 -0.09 5.98
N ILE A 125 -16.96 0.92 5.13
CA ILE A 125 -16.26 1.02 3.83
C ILE A 125 -14.81 1.46 4.06
N LEU A 126 -13.88 0.72 3.47
CA LEU A 126 -12.47 1.09 3.42
C LEU A 126 -12.21 2.02 2.23
N SER A 127 -11.67 3.21 2.51
CA SER A 127 -11.18 4.16 1.52
C SER A 127 -9.67 4.22 1.58
N VAL A 128 -9.01 4.10 0.42
CA VAL A 128 -7.55 4.18 0.30
C VAL A 128 -7.20 5.09 -0.85
N SER A 129 -6.31 6.05 -0.61
CA SER A 129 -5.83 6.98 -1.63
C SER A 129 -4.33 7.19 -1.54
N ALA A 130 -3.73 7.49 -2.69
CA ALA A 130 -2.32 7.83 -2.80
C ALA A 130 -2.15 9.12 -3.61
N LYS A 131 -1.23 9.98 -3.18
CA LYS A 131 -0.82 11.20 -3.90
C LYS A 131 0.68 11.28 -3.97
N VAL A 132 1.23 11.29 -5.18
CA VAL A 132 2.66 11.59 -5.41
C VAL A 132 2.82 13.08 -5.71
N THR A 133 3.85 13.71 -5.14
CA THR A 133 4.20 15.10 -5.40
C THR A 133 5.66 15.18 -5.80
N ASN A 134 5.92 15.84 -6.93
CA ASN A 134 7.27 16.15 -7.37
C ASN A 134 7.80 17.35 -6.56
N GLN A 135 8.84 17.13 -5.76
CA GLN A 135 9.52 18.17 -4.97
C GLN A 135 10.74 18.75 -5.68
N GLY A 136 11.20 18.08 -6.75
CA GLY A 136 12.34 18.52 -7.56
C GLY A 136 11.96 19.62 -8.54
N THR A 137 12.98 20.28 -9.08
CA THR A 137 12.82 21.37 -10.07
C THR A 137 12.54 20.87 -11.49
N ASN A 138 12.95 19.63 -11.78
CA ASN A 138 12.73 19.00 -13.08
C ASN A 138 11.36 18.31 -13.14
N ARG A 139 10.87 17.99 -14.35
CA ARG A 139 9.66 17.16 -14.51
C ARG A 139 9.92 15.71 -14.09
N TYR A 140 8.89 15.07 -13.55
CA TYR A 140 8.80 13.62 -13.41
C TYR A 140 7.73 13.13 -14.38
N LEU A 141 8.10 12.23 -15.28
CA LEU A 141 7.19 11.63 -16.26
C LEU A 141 6.47 10.49 -15.54
N LEU A 142 5.25 10.76 -15.08
CA LEU A 142 4.43 9.79 -14.34
C LEU A 142 3.64 8.94 -15.32
N ASP A 143 3.85 7.63 -15.29
CA ASP A 143 3.13 6.67 -16.11
C ASP A 143 1.94 6.07 -15.35
N THR A 144 2.12 5.78 -14.06
CA THR A 144 1.08 5.15 -13.24
C THR A 144 1.27 5.48 -11.75
N LEU A 145 0.15 5.75 -11.07
CA LEU A 145 0.03 5.69 -9.62
C LEU A 145 -1.18 4.80 -9.29
N SER A 146 -0.95 3.68 -8.62
CA SER A 146 -1.97 2.69 -8.29
C SER A 146 -1.89 2.28 -6.82
N VAL A 147 -3.05 2.01 -6.25
CA VAL A 147 -3.23 1.46 -4.92
C VAL A 147 -3.40 -0.05 -5.01
N THR A 148 -2.71 -0.78 -4.14
CA THR A 148 -2.81 -2.23 -3.99
C THR A 148 -3.52 -2.55 -2.68
N LEU A 149 -4.51 -3.46 -2.73
CA LEU A 149 -5.23 -3.96 -1.56
C LEU A 149 -5.01 -5.48 -1.42
N PRO A 150 -4.86 -6.00 -0.20
CA PRO A 150 -4.74 -7.43 0.00
C PRO A 150 -6.08 -8.11 -0.30
N ILE A 151 -6.01 -9.28 -0.94
CA ILE A 151 -7.14 -10.18 -1.13
C ILE A 151 -6.86 -11.47 -0.34
N PRO A 152 -7.89 -12.13 0.22
CA PRO A 152 -7.68 -13.38 0.92
C PRO A 152 -7.30 -14.48 -0.08
N SER A 153 -6.44 -15.42 0.33
CA SER A 153 -5.98 -16.54 -0.53
C SER A 153 -7.10 -17.46 -1.00
N ARG A 154 -8.25 -17.45 -0.31
CA ARG A 154 -9.48 -18.19 -0.68
C ARG A 154 -10.33 -17.50 -1.74
N ALA A 155 -9.93 -16.33 -2.26
CA ALA A 155 -10.66 -15.65 -3.32
C ALA A 155 -10.47 -16.42 -4.64
N GLU A 156 -11.54 -17.08 -5.11
CA GLU A 156 -11.50 -17.93 -6.31
C GLU A 156 -12.22 -17.32 -7.52
N GLU A 157 -13.13 -16.36 -7.28
CA GLU A 157 -13.95 -15.75 -8.32
C GLU A 157 -13.66 -14.25 -8.44
N LEU A 158 -13.60 -13.76 -9.67
CA LEU A 158 -13.51 -12.34 -9.99
C LEU A 158 -14.72 -11.96 -10.85
N VAL A 159 -15.60 -11.14 -10.29
CA VAL A 159 -16.71 -10.56 -11.05
C VAL A 159 -16.23 -9.24 -11.66
N THR A 160 -16.37 -9.12 -12.98
CA THR A 160 -16.13 -7.88 -13.70
C THR A 160 -17.40 -7.46 -14.41
N MET A 161 -17.68 -6.16 -14.42
CA MET A 161 -18.82 -5.63 -15.15
C MET A 161 -18.34 -5.25 -16.56
N THR A 162 -18.70 -6.07 -17.54
CA THR A 162 -18.33 -5.90 -18.96
C THR A 162 -19.51 -5.39 -19.77
N GLY A 163 -19.38 -5.30 -21.09
CA GLY A 163 -20.50 -4.92 -21.96
C GLY A 163 -20.07 -4.16 -23.20
N GLY A 164 -21.06 -3.62 -23.90
CA GLY A 164 -20.86 -2.72 -25.03
C GLY A 164 -21.97 -1.68 -25.08
N TRP A 165 -21.92 -0.79 -26.06
CA TRP A 165 -23.00 0.16 -26.29
C TRP A 165 -24.34 -0.58 -26.46
N ALA A 166 -25.35 -0.17 -25.69
CA ALA A 166 -26.68 -0.80 -25.60
C ALA A 166 -26.68 -2.26 -25.08
N ARG A 167 -25.59 -2.69 -24.43
CA ARG A 167 -25.45 -3.95 -23.67
C ARG A 167 -24.53 -3.74 -22.48
N GLU A 168 -24.78 -2.70 -21.70
CA GLU A 168 -24.02 -2.37 -20.50
C GLU A 168 -24.21 -3.47 -19.45
N PHE A 169 -23.12 -3.91 -18.82
CA PHE A 169 -23.11 -4.86 -17.71
C PHE A 169 -23.69 -6.25 -18.04
N ALA A 170 -23.65 -6.62 -19.33
CA ALA A 170 -24.01 -7.94 -19.83
C ALA A 170 -22.86 -8.96 -19.70
#